data_AF-A0A931I8X7-F1
#
_entry.id   AF-A0A931I8X7-F1
#
_cell.length_a   1.000
_cell.length_b   1.000
_cell.length_c   1.000
_cell.angle_alpha   90.00
_cell.angle_beta   90.00
_cell.angle_gamma   90.00
#
_symmetry.space_group_name_H-M   'P 1'
#
loop_
_entity.id
_entity.type
_entity.pdbx_description
1 polymer ?
#
loop_
_entity_poly.entity_id
_entity_poly.type
_entity_poly.pdbx_seq_one_letter_code
_entity_poly.pdbx_strand_id
1 'polypeptide(L)'
;MAEFTIIDIFPVSFMPEPFIVGHIKGEMNVGEAVELRKSDGSRFTGAVKALDFHRSGPDRYSIVFSGEISPHAEKGDLIVSLDN
;
A
#
# COMPACT_ATOMS: atom_id res chain seq x y z
N MET A 1 -7.75 12.64 2.02
CA MET A 1 -7.93 11.18 2.01
C MET A 1 -7.60 10.57 0.64
N ALA A 2 -6.53 9.77 0.59
CA ALA A 2 -6.13 8.99 -0.57
C ALA A 2 -6.54 7.52 -0.41
N GLU A 3 -6.77 6.84 -1.53
CA GLU A 3 -7.16 5.43 -1.60
C GLU A 3 -6.19 4.68 -2.51
N PHE A 4 -5.78 3.48 -2.10
CA PHE A 4 -4.88 2.61 -2.85
C PHE A 4 -5.43 1.19 -2.89
N THR A 5 -5.86 0.74 -4.07
CA THR A 5 -6.40 -0.62 -4.27
C THR A 5 -5.30 -1.56 -4.75
N ILE A 6 -5.08 -2.64 -3.99
CA ILE A 6 -3.99 -3.59 -4.26
C ILE A 6 -4.34 -4.48 -5.45
N ILE A 7 -3.46 -4.50 -6.45
CA ILE A 7 -3.56 -5.34 -7.65
C ILE A 7 -2.60 -6.53 -7.54
N ASP A 8 -1.37 -6.29 -7.08
CA ASP A 8 -0.34 -7.31 -6.97
C ASP A 8 0.66 -7.03 -5.86
N ILE A 9 1.39 -8.06 -5.44
CA ILE A 9 2.38 -8.01 -4.37
C ILE A 9 3.63 -8.73 -4.86
N PHE A 10 4.77 -8.04 -4.85
CA PHE A 10 6.05 -8.54 -5.32
C PHE A 10 7.05 -8.60 -4.16
N PRO A 11 7.26 -9.78 -3.57
CA PRO A 11 8.35 -9.99 -2.63
C PRO A 11 9.70 -9.74 -3.30
N VAL A 12 10.61 -9.11 -2.56
CA VAL A 12 11.97 -8.83 -3.01
C VAL A 12 12.97 -9.36 -1.99
N SER A 13 14.18 -9.70 -2.44
CA SER A 13 15.19 -10.34 -1.58
C SER A 13 16.05 -9.35 -0.80
N PHE A 14 16.01 -8.06 -1.13
CA PHE A 14 16.92 -7.03 -0.58
C PHE A 14 16.30 -6.21 0.56
N MET A 15 15.02 -6.41 0.87
CA MET A 15 14.34 -5.77 2.00
C MET A 15 13.18 -6.65 2.50
N PRO A 16 12.77 -6.53 3.77
CA PRO A 16 11.75 -7.40 4.35
C PRO A 16 10.34 -7.11 3.83
N GLU A 17 10.01 -5.84 3.54
CA GLU A 17 8.69 -5.49 3.00
C GLU A 17 8.63 -5.63 1.47
N PRO A 18 7.55 -6.21 0.91
CA PRO A 18 7.38 -6.36 -0.53
C PRO A 18 7.04 -5.01 -1.18
N PHE A 19 7.16 -4.96 -2.49
CA PHE A 19 6.50 -3.94 -3.29
C PHE A 19 5.02 -4.29 -3.44
N ILE A 20 4.14 -3.36 -3.06
CA ILE A 20 2.70 -3.50 -3.27
C ILE A 20 2.30 -2.63 -4.45
N VAL A 21 1.76 -3.25 -5.48
CA VAL A 21 1.35 -2.58 -6.72
C VAL A 21 -0.14 -2.38 -6.73
N GLY A 22 -0.58 -1.16 -7.05
CA GLY A 22 -1.99 -0.80 -6.97
C GLY A 22 -2.36 0.44 -7.77
N HIS A 23 -3.66 0.70 -7.78
CA HIS A 23 -4.25 1.93 -8.30
C HIS A 23 -4.40 2.93 -7.17
N ILE A 24 -3.92 4.16 -7.35
CA ILE A 24 -4.05 5.23 -6.38
C ILE A 24 -5.08 6.27 -6.85
N LYS A 25 -5.93 6.72 -5.93
CA LYS A 25 -6.79 7.89 -6.07
C LYS A 25 -6.39 8.89 -5.00
N GLY A 26 -5.84 10.03 -5.42
CA GLY A 26 -5.21 10.99 -4.52
C GLY A 26 -3.70 10.79 -4.44
N GLU A 27 -3.09 11.36 -3.41
CA GLU A 27 -1.65 11.32 -3.19
C GLU A 27 -1.34 10.65 -1.86
N MET A 28 -0.31 9.80 -1.84
CA MET A 28 0.24 9.21 -0.62
C MET A 28 1.70 9.61 -0.49
N ASN A 29 2.12 10.00 0.70
CA ASN A 29 3.47 10.47 0.99
C ASN A 29 4.20 9.52 1.94
N VAL A 30 5.52 9.42 1.81
CA VAL A 30 6.34 8.66 2.76
C VAL A 30 6.15 9.22 4.17
N GLY A 31 5.93 8.33 5.15
CA GLY A 31 5.63 8.66 6.54
C GLY A 31 4.15 8.89 6.84
N GLU A 32 3.29 8.94 5.83
CA GLU A 32 1.84 9.10 6.02
C GLU A 32 1.23 7.87 6.69
N ALA A 33 0.36 8.11 7.67
CA ALA A 33 -0.38 7.06 8.35
C ALA A 33 -1.49 6.51 7.44
N VAL A 34 -1.62 5.19 7.42
CA VAL A 34 -2.58 4.49 6.55
C VAL A 34 -3.27 3.35 7.29
N GLU A 35 -4.44 2.95 6.78
CA GLU A 35 -5.20 1.80 7.25
C GLU A 35 -5.45 0.83 6.09
N LEU A 36 -5.02 -0.42 6.24
CA LEU A 36 -5.44 -1.54 5.40
C LEU A 36 -6.83 -1.99 5.83
N ARG A 37 -7.74 -2.12 4.86
CA ARG A 37 -9.11 -2.57 5.00
C ARG A 37 -9.32 -3.82 4.16
N LYS A 38 -9.58 -4.93 4.83
CA LYS A 38 -9.88 -6.22 4.21
C LYS A 38 -11.38 -6.40 4.00
N SER A 39 -11.77 -7.25 3.06
CA SER A 39 -13.18 -7.55 2.78
C SER A 39 -13.90 -8.27 3.93
N ASP A 40 -13.16 -8.98 4.78
CA ASP A 40 -13.67 -9.66 5.97
C ASP A 40 -13.94 -8.69 7.16
N GLY A 41 -13.64 -7.40 6.98
CA GLY A 41 -13.79 -6.36 7.99
C GLY A 41 -12.56 -6.14 8.86
N SER A 42 -11.51 -6.97 8.74
CA SER A 42 -10.25 -6.79 9.45
C SER A 42 -9.54 -5.50 9.02
N ARG A 43 -8.87 -4.85 9.98
CA ARG A 43 -8.16 -3.58 9.77
C ARG A 43 -6.79 -3.59 10.41
N PHE A 44 -5.83 -3.00 9.72
CA PHE A 44 -4.45 -2.88 10.19
C PHE A 44 -3.97 -1.46 9.94
N THR A 45 -3.34 -0.83 10.93
CA THR A 45 -2.81 0.53 10.84
C THR A 45 -1.30 0.51 10.71
N GLY A 46 -0.77 1.33 9.82
CA GLY A 46 0.67 1.45 9.59
C GLY A 46 1.00 2.74 8.87
N ALA A 47 2.09 2.73 8.09
CA ALA A 47 2.53 3.91 7.36
C ALA A 47 3.10 3.56 5.97
N VAL A 48 3.14 4.56 5.10
CA VAL A 48 3.90 4.51 3.84
C VAL A 48 5.40 4.57 4.16
N LYS A 49 6.16 3.53 3.79
CA LYS A 49 7.61 3.47 4.04
C LYS A 49 8.44 4.00 2.88
N ALA A 50 8.04 3.71 1.64
CA ALA A 50 8.74 4.15 0.45
C ALA A 50 7.80 4.18 -0.75
N LEU A 51 8.10 5.03 -1.72
CA LEU A 51 7.41 5.10 -3.01
C LEU A 51 8.43 4.70 -4.08
N ASP A 52 8.20 3.62 -4.81
CA ASP A 52 8.97 3.31 -6.02
C ASP A 52 8.10 3.66 -7.24
N PHE A 53 8.47 4.75 -7.91
CA PHE A 53 7.70 5.29 -9.03
C PHE A 53 7.99 4.56 -10.35
N HIS A 54 8.26 3.26 -10.32
CA HIS A 54 8.13 2.44 -11.52
C HIS A 54 6.65 2.32 -11.88
N ARG A 55 6.17 3.26 -12.70
CA ARG A 55 4.86 3.18 -13.34
C ARG A 55 4.86 2.03 -14.32
N SER A 56 4.36 0.86 -13.91
CA SER A 56 4.15 -0.30 -14.78
C SER A 56 3.01 -0.12 -15.80
N GLY A 57 2.48 1.10 -15.93
CA GLY A 57 1.36 1.50 -16.77
C GLY A 57 0.75 2.83 -16.28
N PRO A 58 -0.18 3.44 -17.03
CA PRO A 58 -0.96 4.55 -16.52
C PRO A 58 -1.71 4.13 -15.25
N ASP A 59 -1.65 4.98 -14.23
CA ASP A 59 -2.35 4.82 -12.94
C ASP A 59 -1.94 3.61 -12.09
N ARG A 60 -0.77 3.00 -12.33
CA ARG A 60 -0.19 1.97 -11.46
C ARG A 60 1.01 2.48 -10.70
N TYR A 61 1.01 2.26 -9.40
CA TYR A 61 2.04 2.72 -8.47
C TYR A 61 2.56 1.53 -7.66
N SER A 62 3.86 1.52 -7.41
CA SER A 62 4.50 0.57 -6.49
C SER A 62 4.84 1.29 -5.20
N ILE A 63 4.25 0.83 -4.09
CA ILE A 63 4.42 1.44 -2.76
C ILE A 63 4.86 0.37 -1.78
N VAL A 64 5.78 0.73 -0.89
CA VAL A 64 6.16 -0.09 0.25
C VAL A 64 5.42 0.43 1.46
N PHE A 65 4.68 -0.45 2.12
CA PHE A 65 3.98 -0.17 3.38
C PHE A 65 4.69 -0.82 4.56
N SER A 66 4.40 -0.35 5.77
CA SER A 66 5.07 -0.82 6.98
C SER A 66 4.78 -2.29 7.33
N GLY A 67 5.57 -2.84 8.27
CA GLY A 67 5.48 -4.23 8.69
C GLY A 67 4.15 -4.60 9.38
N GLU A 68 3.35 -3.61 9.79
CA GLU A 68 2.00 -3.77 10.31
C GLU A 68 0.96 -3.95 9.19
N ILE A 69 1.29 -3.56 7.96
CA ILE A 69 0.41 -3.64 6.78
C ILE A 69 0.84 -4.80 5.89
N SER A 70 2.12 -4.83 5.52
CA SER A 70 2.67 -5.70 4.48
C SER A 70 2.37 -7.21 4.66
N PRO A 71 2.46 -7.80 5.87
CA PRO A 71 2.15 -9.22 6.07
C PRO A 71 0.67 -9.58 5.93
N HIS A 72 -0.22 -8.59 6.01
CA HIS A 72 -1.68 -8.78 5.97
C HIS A 72 -2.29 -8.37 4.63
N ALA A 73 -1.53 -7.71 3.78
CA ALA A 73 -1.97 -7.21 2.49
C ALA A 73 -2.22 -8.35 1.50
N GLU A 74 -3.37 -8.31 0.83
CA GLU A 74 -3.72 -9.24 -0.24
C GLU A 74 -4.26 -8.49 -1.46
N LYS A 75 -4.28 -9.18 -2.61
CA LYS A 75 -4.88 -8.64 -3.84
C LYS A 75 -6.35 -8.32 -3.59
N GLY A 76 -6.79 -7.13 -3.99
CA GLY A 76 -8.16 -6.64 -3.80
C GLY A 76 -8.39 -5.88 -2.50
N ASP A 77 -7.45 -5.91 -1.54
CA ASP A 77 -7.57 -5.09 -0.33
C ASP A 77 -7.43 -3.59 -0.66
N LEU A 78 -7.96 -2.76 0.25
CA LEU A 78 -7.93 -1.31 0.13
C LEU A 78 -7.06 -0.72 1.23
N ILE A 79 -6.09 0.11 0.86
CA ILE A 79 -5.33 0.93 1.80
C ILE A 79 -5.83 2.36 1.68
N VAL A 80 -6.12 3.01 2.80
CA VAL A 80 -6.56 4.41 2.83
C VAL A 80 -5.62 5.26 3.66
N SER A 81 -5.43 6.52 3.28
CA SER A 81 -4.77 7.47 4.17
C SER A 81 -5.66 7.79 5.37
N LEU A 82 -5.04 7.90 6.54
CA LEU A 82 -5.66 8.43 7.73
C LEU A 82 -5.29 9.91 7.77
N ASP A 83 -6.20 10.76 7.29
CA ASP A 83 -6.06 12.21 7.44
C ASP A 83 -5.96 12.53 8.95
N ASN A 84 -4.97 13.34 9.35
CA ASN A 84 -4.98 14.05 10.64
C ASN A 84 -5.75 15.36 10.49
#